data_AF-A0A2N1WJD7-F1
#
_entry.id   AF-A0A2N1WJD7-F1
#
_cell.length_a   1.000
_cell.length_b   1.000
_cell.length_c   1.000
_cell.angle_alpha   90.00
_cell.angle_beta   90.00
_cell.angle_gamma   90.00
#
_symmetry.space_group_name_H-M   'P 1'
#
loop_
_entity.id
_entity.type
_entity.pdbx_description
1 polymer ?
#
loop_
_entity_poly.entity_id
_entity_poly.type
_entity_poly.pdbx_seq_one_letter_code
_entity_poly.pdbx_strand_id
1 'polypeptide(L)' 'MQPGKPNTVKVTLKKWHTHAGKRYEAGEQIEVTEPERAWLKAREIIAWSVKIVDIKPEKS' A
#
# COMPACT_ATOMS: atom_id res chain seq x y z
N MET A 1 10.18 -8.33 26.24
CA MET A 1 9.92 -8.69 24.83
C MET A 1 10.44 -7.54 23.99
N GLN A 2 11.52 -7.73 23.24
CA GLN A 2 11.92 -6.72 22.25
C GLN A 2 10.78 -6.70 21.22
N PRO A 3 10.06 -5.59 20.99
CA PRO A 3 9.09 -5.55 19.91
C PRO A 3 9.90 -5.64 18.62
N GLY A 4 10.08 -6.87 18.13
CA GLY A 4 10.73 -7.15 16.86
C GLY A 4 10.11 -6.25 15.81
N LYS A 5 10.97 -5.59 15.03
CA LYS A 5 10.58 -4.63 13.99
C LYS A 5 9.35 -5.15 13.25
N PRO A 6 8.24 -4.39 13.19
CA PRO A 6 7.02 -4.89 12.57
C PRO A 6 7.33 -5.18 11.10
N ASN A 7 6.97 -6.38 10.63
CA ASN A 7 7.07 -6.72 9.21
C ASN A 7 6.19 -5.75 8.42
N THR A 8 6.83 -4.86 7.67
CA THR A 8 6.16 -3.94 6.77
C THR A 8 6.07 -4.54 5.37
N VAL A 9 4.98 -4.21 4.68
CA VAL A 9 4.67 -4.66 3.33
C VAL A 9 4.21 -3.46 2.52
N LYS A 10 4.67 -3.38 1.27
CA LYS A 10 4.25 -2.35 0.34
C LYS A 10 2.90 -2.72 -0.28
N VAL A 11 1.95 -1.79 -0.22
CA VAL A 11 0.59 -1.96 -0.75
C VAL A 11 0.23 -0.81 -1.67
N THR A 12 -0.47 -1.10 -2.75
CA THR A 12 -0.95 -0.09 -3.69
C THR A 12 -2.35 0.37 -3.32
N LEU A 13 -2.54 1.67 -3.18
CA LEU A 13 -3.82 2.30 -2.89
C LEU A 13 -4.78 2.19 -4.09
N LYS A 14 -6.01 1.77 -3.84
CA LYS A 14 -7.13 1.77 -4.79
C LYS A 14 -7.84 3.14 -4.84
N LYS A 15 -7.80 3.88 -3.73
CA LYS A 15 -8.39 5.22 -3.55
C LYS A 15 -7.46 6.10 -2.71
N TRP A 16 -7.61 7.41 -2.78
CA TRP A 16 -6.82 8.34 -1.98
C TRP A 16 -6.93 7.99 -0.49
N HIS A 17 -5.79 8.01 0.22
CA HIS A 17 -5.73 7.67 1.63
C HIS A 17 -4.64 8.48 2.33
N THR A 18 -4.91 8.89 3.56
CA THR A 18 -3.91 9.56 4.39
C THR A 18 -3.20 8.51 5.24
N HIS A 19 -1.90 8.35 5.02
CA HIS A 19 -1.05 7.44 5.78
C HIS A 19 0.11 8.22 6.42
N ALA A 20 0.38 8.00 7.70
CA ALA A 20 1.39 8.73 8.46
C ALA A 20 1.30 10.28 8.37
N GLY A 21 0.08 10.82 8.26
CA GLY A 21 -0.16 12.25 8.12
C GLY A 21 0.09 12.82 6.71
N LYS A 22 0.54 11.99 5.76
CA LYS A 22 0.67 12.36 4.35
C LYS A 22 -0.48 11.80 3.55
N ARG A 23 -1.05 12.63 2.66
CA ARG A 23 -2.06 12.19 1.70
C ARG A 23 -1.36 11.51 0.52
N TYR A 24 -1.82 10.32 0.18
CA TYR A 24 -1.40 9.54 -0.98
C TYR A 24 -2.58 9.38 -1.94
N GLU A 25 -2.28 9.37 -3.23
CA GLU A 25 -3.30 9.22 -4.26
C GLU A 25 -3.60 7.75 -4.58
N ALA A 26 -4.69 7.52 -5.32
CA ALA A 26 -4.97 6.20 -5.87
C ALA A 26 -3.84 5.79 -6.83
N GLY A 27 -3.35 4.57 -6.73
CA GLY A 27 -2.22 4.05 -7.51
C GLY A 27 -0.86 4.21 -6.82
N GLU A 28 -0.75 5.04 -5.79
CA GLU A 28 0.49 5.15 -5.02
C GLU A 28 0.73 3.95 -4.11
N GLN A 29 2.01 3.70 -3.80
CA GLN A 29 2.43 2.64 -2.89
C GLN A 29 2.75 3.23 -1.52
N ILE A 30 2.19 2.62 -0.48
CA ILE A 30 2.51 2.92 0.92
C ILE A 30 3.06 1.68 1.60
N GLU A 31 3.92 1.88 2.58
CA GLU A 31 4.50 0.81 3.37
C GLU A 31 3.77 0.72 4.71
N VAL A 32 3.12 -0.43 4.95
CA VAL A 32 2.22 -0.63 6.09
C VAL A 32 2.55 -1.95 6.77
N THR A 33 2.13 -2.15 8.01
CA THR A 33 2.31 -3.45 8.68
C THR A 33 1.34 -4.50 8.13
N GLU A 34 1.63 -5.79 8.31
CA GLU A 34 0.70 -6.87 7.95
C GLU A 34 -0.75 -6.72 8.49
N PRO A 35 -0.98 -6.40 9.78
CA PRO A 35 -2.35 -6.16 10.28
C PRO A 35 -3.00 -4.93 9.63
N GLU A 36 -2.21 -3.91 9.33
CA GLU A 36 -2.69 -2.69 8.70
C GLU A 36 -3.04 -2.92 7.22
N ARG A 37 -2.26 -3.74 6.51
CA ARG A 37 -2.63 -4.26 5.18
C ARG A 37 -3.96 -4.99 5.21
N ALA A 38 -4.19 -5.86 6.20
CA ALA A 38 -5.46 -6.59 6.32
C ALA A 38 -6.64 -5.62 6.54
N TRP A 39 -6.45 -4.61 7.38
CA TRP A 39 -7.44 -3.55 7.62
C TRP A 39 -7.73 -2.72 6.37
N LEU A 40 -6.69 -2.29 5.66
CA LEU A 40 -6.81 -1.53 4.41
C LEU A 40 -7.50 -2.36 3.31
N LYS A 41 -7.21 -3.66 3.25
CA LYS A 41 -7.85 -4.59 2.31
C LYS A 41 -9.34 -4.74 2.64
N ALA A 42 -9.69 -4.95 3.91
CA ALA A 42 -11.08 -5.10 4.36
C ALA A 42 -11.94 -3.86 4.04
N ARG A 43 -11.31 -2.68 3.97
CA ARG A 43 -11.97 -1.40 3.64
C ARG A 43 -11.89 -1.01 2.17
N GLU A 44 -11.37 -1.91 1.34
CA GLU A 44 -11.11 -1.69 -0.08
C GLU A 44 -10.31 -0.42 -0.37
N ILE A 45 -9.38 -0.07 0.54
CA ILE A 45 -8.46 1.07 0.39
C ILE A 45 -7.28 0.67 -0.50
N ILE A 46 -6.87 -0.59 -0.45
CA ILE A 46 -5.81 -1.15 -1.30
C ILE A 46 -6.38 -2.23 -2.22
N ALA A 47 -5.80 -2.36 -3.41
CA ALA A 47 -6.12 -3.49 -4.28
C ALA A 47 -5.40 -4.75 -3.77
N TRP A 48 -6.04 -5.93 -3.87
CA TRP A 48 -5.35 -7.23 -3.70
C TRP A 48 -4.27 -7.47 -4.77
N SER A 49 -4.12 -6.55 -5.71
CA SER A 49 -3.23 -6.72 -6.83
C SER A 49 -1.79 -6.52 -6.37
N VAL A 50 -1.10 -7.65 -6.24
CA VAL A 50 0.35 -7.78 -6.41
C VAL A 50 0.68 -7.28 -7.82
N LYS A 51 0.57 -5.98 -8.06
CA LYS A 51 1.24 -5.37 -9.22
C LYS A 51 2.70 -5.26 -8.83
N ILE A 52 3.38 -6.39 -8.97
CA ILE A 52 4.74 -6.40 -9.49
C ILE A 52 4.78 -5.34 -10.58
N VAL A 53 5.63 -4.35 -10.37
CA VAL A 53 5.86 -3.23 -11.26
C VAL A 53 6.25 -3.75 -12.64
N ASP A 54 5.25 -3.94 -13.52
CA ASP A 54 5.48 -3.81 -14.96
C ASP A 54 5.54 -2.31 -15.24
N ILE A 55 6.73 -1.74 -15.02
CA ILE A 55 7.07 -0.40 -15.45
C ILE A 55 7.53 -0.47 -16.91
N LYS A 56 6.73 0.18 -17.76
CA LYS A 56 6.92 0.69 -19.14
C LYS A 56 6.33 -0.19 -20.28
N PRO A 57 5.49 0.39 -21.17
CA PRO A 57 5.96 1.30 -22.23
C PRO A 57 5.21 2.64 -22.25
N GLU A 58 5.92 3.77 -22.35
CA GLU A 58 6.04 4.59 -23.58
C GLU A 58 4.72 5.26 -24.01
N LYS A 59 4.64 6.57 -23.75
CA LYS A 59 3.66 7.46 -24.38
C LYS A 59 4.25 7.86 -25.74
N SER A 60 3.54 7.52 -26.82
CA SER A 60 3.75 7.98 -28.21
C SER A 60 3.83 9.48 -28.36
#